data_AF-A0A099S6S0-F1
#
_entry.id   AF-A0A099S6S0-F1
#
_cell.length_a   1.000
_cell.length_b   1.000
_cell.length_c   1.000
_cell.angle_alpha   90.00
_cell.angle_beta   90.00
_cell.angle_gamma   90.00
#
_symmetry.space_group_name_H-M   'P 1'
#
loop_
_entity.id
_entity.type
_entity.pdbx_description
1 polymer ?
#
loop_
_entity_poly.entity_id
_entity_poly.type
_entity_poly.pdbx_seq_one_letter_code
_entity_poly.pdbx_strand_id
1 'polypeptide(L)'
;MNIVTVRINGVEYNLKGDEREEYLHKVAGYVDRKVRELIESNPKLSTSSASILTAINTVDEYLKKQEEVHEAFEIVKKKEEEEKNHKQEIDILKQKISQLEAYVEELTVVLEEPKYKEQLEVKEKELEVTVKEIENITKEREILQETCKKFMEENNILKAECKEYKFQMQSHKYKTIDLQNRLIEAQVELAKAKRQSYPFVSKEVTIKK
;
A
#
# COMPACT_ATOMS: atom_id res chain seq x y z
N MET A 1 76.22 -23.87 4.37
CA MET A 1 76.74 -25.17 4.84
C MET A 1 77.18 -25.09 6.30
N ASN A 2 76.30 -25.55 7.19
CA ASN A 2 76.55 -25.75 8.62
C ASN A 2 76.75 -27.25 8.88
N ILE A 3 77.61 -27.60 9.84
CA ILE A 3 77.81 -28.97 10.31
C ILE A 3 77.44 -28.99 11.79
N VAL A 4 76.53 -29.88 12.15
CA VAL A 4 75.98 -29.97 13.50
C VAL A 4 76.07 -31.41 13.97
N THR A 5 76.61 -31.63 15.16
CA THR A 5 76.64 -32.95 15.80
C THR A 5 75.34 -33.15 16.59
N VAL A 6 74.60 -34.21 16.28
CA VAL A 6 73.32 -34.54 16.90
C VAL A 6 73.34 -35.99 17.40
N ARG A 7 72.48 -36.32 18.36
CA ARG A 7 72.34 -37.67 18.89
C ARG A 7 70.94 -38.21 18.58
N ILE A 8 70.86 -39.34 17.88
CA ILE A 8 69.62 -40.01 17.49
C ILE A 8 69.67 -41.44 18.04
N ASN A 9 68.70 -41.79 18.90
CA ASN A 9 68.61 -43.09 19.55
C ASN A 9 69.93 -43.55 20.21
N GLY A 10 70.63 -42.61 20.85
CA GLY A 10 71.90 -42.86 21.54
C GLY A 10 73.15 -42.89 20.66
N VAL A 11 73.02 -42.76 19.33
CA VAL A 11 74.14 -42.73 18.38
C VAL A 11 74.39 -41.29 17.91
N GLU A 12 75.65 -40.87 17.85
CA GLU A 12 76.05 -39.54 17.38
C GLU A 12 76.24 -39.49 15.86
N TYR A 13 75.66 -38.47 15.23
CA TYR A 13 75.71 -38.22 13.79
C TYR A 13 76.13 -36.77 13.53
N ASN A 14 76.97 -36.57 12.50
CA ASN A 14 77.29 -35.24 11.99
C ASN A 14 76.37 -34.93 10.80
N LEU A 15 75.38 -34.06 11.01
CA LEU A 15 74.49 -33.56 9.98
C LEU A 15 75.12 -32.36 9.27
N LYS A 16 75.07 -32.39 7.93
CA LYS A 16 75.50 -31.29 7.07
C LYS A 16 74.30 -30.76 6.31
N GLY A 17 74.03 -29.46 6.42
CA GLY A 17 72.92 -28.82 5.73
C GLY A 17 73.17 -27.34 5.48
N ASP A 18 72.39 -26.73 4.58
CA ASP A 18 72.45 -25.29 4.32
C ASP A 18 71.54 -24.46 5.23
N GLU A 19 70.66 -25.15 5.95
CA GLU A 19 69.76 -24.57 6.93
C GLU A 19 70.48 -24.12 8.22
N ARG A 20 69.78 -23.30 9.01
CA ARG A 20 70.25 -22.84 10.32
C ARG A 20 70.44 -24.02 11.28
N GLU A 21 71.46 -23.93 12.14
CA GLU A 21 71.76 -24.97 13.13
C GLU A 21 70.54 -25.34 14.00
N GLU A 22 69.76 -24.35 14.45
CA GLU A 22 68.51 -24.57 15.20
C GLU A 22 67.52 -25.49 14.47
N TYR A 23 67.38 -25.31 13.15
CA TYR A 23 66.50 -26.13 12.33
C TYR A 23 67.05 -27.55 12.19
N LEU A 24 68.35 -27.71 11.99
CA LEU A 24 69.00 -29.02 11.90
C LEU A 24 68.87 -29.81 13.22
N HIS A 25 69.04 -29.15 14.38
CA HIS A 25 68.77 -29.74 15.70
C HIS A 25 67.30 -30.11 15.86
N LYS A 26 66.37 -29.25 15.39
CA LYS A 26 64.92 -29.53 15.43
C LYS A 26 64.54 -30.75 14.60
N VAL A 27 65.11 -30.90 13.41
CA VAL A 27 64.90 -32.08 12.54
C VAL A 27 65.46 -33.33 13.23
N ALA A 28 66.67 -33.28 13.76
CA ALA A 28 67.26 -34.39 14.48
C ALA A 28 66.44 -34.81 15.71
N GLY A 29 65.97 -33.84 16.50
CA GLY A 29 65.10 -34.08 17.66
C GLY A 29 63.73 -34.66 17.27
N TYR A 30 63.17 -34.26 16.12
CA TYR A 30 61.93 -34.84 15.60
C TYR A 30 62.11 -36.32 15.26
N VAL A 31 63.18 -36.66 14.53
CA VAL A 31 63.50 -38.04 14.14
C VAL A 31 63.82 -38.89 15.37
N ASP A 32 64.63 -38.39 16.30
CA ASP A 32 64.97 -39.09 17.55
C ASP A 32 63.73 -39.44 18.37
N ARG A 33 62.79 -38.49 18.51
CA ARG A 33 61.52 -38.74 19.19
C ARG A 33 60.70 -39.83 18.50
N LYS A 34 60.53 -39.75 17.16
CA LYS A 34 59.74 -40.72 16.40
C LYS A 34 60.35 -42.13 16.44
N VAL A 35 61.69 -42.23 16.36
CA VAL A 35 62.39 -43.52 16.49
C VAL A 35 62.21 -44.09 17.90
N ARG A 36 62.33 -43.26 18.95
CA ARG A 36 62.14 -43.67 20.34
C ARG A 36 60.72 -44.17 20.59
N GLU A 37 59.70 -43.43 20.16
CA GLU A 37 58.28 -43.83 20.26
C GLU A 37 58.01 -45.19 19.58
N LEU A 38 58.66 -45.47 18.45
CA LEU A 38 58.52 -46.72 17.72
C LEU A 38 59.17 -47.92 18.43
N ILE A 39 60.33 -47.70 19.06
CA ILE A 39 61.03 -48.71 19.84
C ILE A 39 60.28 -48.99 21.16
N GLU A 40 59.79 -47.94 21.82
CA GLU A 40 59.00 -48.05 23.05
C GLU A 40 57.68 -48.80 22.81
N SER A 41 57.00 -48.54 21.70
CA SER A 41 55.76 -49.22 21.32
C SER A 41 55.98 -50.67 20.84
N ASN A 42 57.14 -50.99 20.26
CA ASN A 42 57.46 -52.34 19.78
C ASN A 42 58.90 -52.78 20.17
N PRO A 43 59.10 -53.26 21.42
CA PRO A 43 60.44 -53.58 21.94
C PRO A 43 61.17 -54.72 21.22
N LYS A 44 60.45 -55.53 20.43
CA LYS A 44 61.03 -56.64 19.63
C LYS A 44 61.63 -56.17 18.30
N LEU A 45 61.42 -54.90 17.93
CA LEU A 45 61.86 -54.35 16.67
C LEU A 45 63.35 -53.99 16.75
N SER A 46 64.13 -54.38 15.73
CA SER A 46 65.53 -53.95 15.65
C SER A 46 65.62 -52.43 15.44
N THR A 47 66.70 -51.81 15.90
CA THR A 47 66.95 -50.37 15.69
C THR A 47 66.97 -49.99 14.20
N SER A 48 67.51 -50.86 13.35
CA SER A 48 67.51 -50.68 11.90
C SER A 48 66.10 -50.71 11.31
N SER A 49 65.26 -51.68 11.72
CA SER A 49 63.87 -51.79 11.29
C SER A 49 63.02 -50.62 11.80
N ALA A 50 63.24 -50.17 13.05
CA ALA A 50 62.59 -49.00 13.62
C ALA A 50 62.95 -47.71 12.86
N SER A 51 64.21 -47.57 12.44
CA SER A 51 64.68 -46.44 11.65
C SER A 51 64.04 -46.41 10.25
N ILE A 52 63.97 -47.56 9.56
CA ILE A 52 63.33 -47.67 8.24
C ILE A 52 61.82 -47.37 8.36
N LEU A 53 61.14 -47.92 9.37
CA LEU A 53 59.71 -47.67 9.58
C LEU A 53 59.43 -46.21 9.93
N THR A 54 60.31 -45.57 10.71
CA THR A 54 60.24 -44.12 10.97
C THR A 54 60.39 -43.31 9.70
N ALA A 55 61.34 -43.68 8.83
CA ALA A 55 61.53 -43.02 7.54
C ALA A 55 60.28 -43.15 6.65
N ILE A 56 59.72 -44.35 6.53
CA ILE A 56 58.48 -44.61 5.76
C ILE A 56 57.33 -43.74 6.29
N ASN A 57 57.10 -43.76 7.61
CA ASN A 57 56.03 -42.98 8.23
C ASN A 57 56.23 -41.47 8.04
N THR A 58 57.46 -40.98 8.12
CA THR A 58 57.77 -39.55 7.93
C THR A 58 57.55 -39.13 6.48
N VAL A 59 57.91 -39.98 5.52
CA VAL A 59 57.66 -39.73 4.10
C VAL A 59 56.17 -39.76 3.78
N ASP A 60 55.41 -40.70 4.35
CA ASP A 60 53.94 -40.75 4.21
C ASP A 60 53.27 -39.49 4.78
N GLU A 61 53.67 -39.06 5.99
CA GLU A 61 53.20 -37.79 6.58
C GLU A 61 53.53 -36.59 5.68
N TYR A 62 54.71 -36.56 5.06
CA TYR A 62 55.13 -35.51 4.14
C TYR A 62 54.28 -35.50 2.85
N LEU A 63 54.06 -36.66 2.23
CA LEU A 63 53.30 -36.76 0.99
C LEU A 63 51.83 -36.33 1.20
N LYS A 64 51.21 -36.76 2.30
CA LYS A 64 49.84 -36.34 2.66
C LYS A 64 49.74 -34.84 2.86
N LYS A 65 50.68 -34.24 3.59
CA LYS A 65 50.72 -32.78 3.76
C LYS A 65 50.99 -32.04 2.46
N GLN A 66 51.78 -32.61 1.56
CA GLN A 66 52.04 -32.02 0.26
C GLN A 66 50.76 -31.97 -0.59
N GLU A 67 49.96 -33.03 -0.54
CA GLU A 67 48.63 -33.09 -1.17
C GLU A 67 47.67 -32.06 -0.56
N GLU A 68 47.57 -31.98 0.77
CA GLU A 68 46.76 -30.97 1.46
C GLU A 68 47.15 -29.53 1.09
N VAL A 69 48.46 -29.24 0.99
CA VAL A 69 48.96 -27.93 0.56
C VAL A 69 48.59 -27.65 -0.89
N HIS A 70 48.65 -28.66 -1.76
CA HIS A 70 48.26 -28.51 -3.16
C HIS A 70 46.76 -28.23 -3.29
N GLU A 71 45.91 -28.96 -2.57
CA GLU A 71 44.47 -28.72 -2.52
C GLU A 71 44.13 -27.33 -1.98
N ALA A 72 44.78 -26.93 -0.88
CA ALA A 72 44.61 -25.60 -0.31
C ALA A 72 45.02 -24.50 -1.31
N PHE A 73 46.10 -24.71 -2.06
CA PHE A 73 46.56 -23.78 -3.09
C PHE A 73 45.52 -23.64 -4.22
N GLU A 74 44.93 -24.74 -4.69
CA GLU A 74 43.88 -24.71 -5.71
C GLU A 74 42.61 -24.00 -5.22
N ILE A 75 42.24 -24.19 -3.94
CA ILE A 75 41.11 -23.47 -3.33
C ILE A 75 41.39 -21.97 -3.26
N VAL A 76 42.59 -21.58 -2.82
CA VAL A 76 42.99 -20.17 -2.75
C VAL A 76 42.93 -19.54 -4.13
N LYS A 77 43.47 -20.21 -5.15
CA LYS A 77 43.45 -19.73 -6.53
C LYS A 77 42.02 -19.52 -7.06
N LYS A 78 41.11 -20.47 -6.80
CA LYS A 78 39.69 -20.31 -7.16
C LYS A 78 39.06 -19.11 -6.46
N LYS A 79 39.34 -18.93 -5.17
CA LYS A 79 38.83 -17.78 -4.41
C LYS A 79 39.39 -16.45 -4.92
N GLU A 80 40.65 -16.40 -5.33
CA GLU A 80 41.25 -15.19 -5.95
C GLU A 80 40.57 -14.84 -7.28
N GLU A 81 40.23 -15.85 -8.10
CA GLU A 81 39.45 -15.65 -9.33
C GLU A 81 38.03 -15.13 -9.03
N GLU A 82 37.34 -15.72 -8.05
CA GLU A 82 36.02 -15.25 -7.58
C GLU A 82 36.09 -13.82 -7.03
N GLU A 83 37.10 -13.49 -6.22
CA GLU A 83 37.30 -12.14 -5.68
C GLU A 83 37.50 -11.11 -6.80
N LYS A 84 38.25 -11.48 -7.85
CA LYS A 84 38.44 -10.62 -9.02
C LYS A 84 37.11 -10.38 -9.76
N ASN A 85 36.30 -11.42 -9.93
CA ASN A 85 34.98 -11.30 -10.56
C ASN A 85 34.05 -10.40 -9.73
N HIS A 86 33.99 -10.61 -8.41
CA HIS A 86 33.18 -9.76 -7.52
C HIS A 86 33.65 -8.30 -7.54
N LYS A 87 34.97 -8.03 -7.60
CA LYS A 87 35.48 -6.66 -7.75
C LYS A 87 34.99 -6.00 -9.03
N GLN A 88 35.02 -6.71 -10.16
CA GLN A 88 34.49 -6.20 -11.43
C GLN A 88 32.99 -5.91 -11.36
N GLU A 89 32.21 -6.79 -10.72
CA GLU A 89 30.78 -6.58 -10.52
C GLU A 89 30.49 -5.36 -9.64
N ILE A 90 31.25 -5.18 -8.55
CA ILE A 90 31.17 -4.01 -7.68
C ILE A 90 31.43 -2.72 -8.47
N ASP A 91 32.43 -2.71 -9.36
CA ASP A 91 32.76 -1.52 -10.14
C ASP A 91 31.65 -1.17 -11.15
N ILE A 92 31.03 -2.17 -11.78
CA ILE A 92 29.86 -1.98 -12.66
C ILE A 92 28.68 -1.42 -11.86
N LEU A 93 28.40 -1.99 -10.68
CA LEU A 93 27.31 -1.53 -9.82
C LEU A 93 27.54 -0.09 -9.34
N LYS A 94 28.78 0.28 -8.99
CA LYS A 94 29.12 1.67 -8.64
C LYS A 94 28.87 2.64 -9.79
N GLN A 95 29.23 2.26 -11.03
CA GLN A 95 28.92 3.08 -12.21
C GLN A 95 27.41 3.24 -12.41
N LYS A 96 26.64 2.16 -12.21
CA LYS A 96 25.18 2.19 -12.31
C LYS A 96 24.56 3.12 -11.25
N ILE A 97 25.05 3.06 -10.02
CA ILE A 97 24.59 3.94 -8.93
C ILE A 97 24.87 5.40 -9.29
N SER A 98 26.08 5.72 -9.73
CA SER A 98 26.44 7.09 -10.13
C SER A 98 25.56 7.61 -11.28
N GLN A 99 25.22 6.77 -12.26
CA GLN A 99 24.28 7.14 -13.33
C GLN A 99 22.87 7.43 -12.81
N LEU A 100 22.37 6.60 -11.88
CA LEU A 100 21.05 6.78 -11.29
C LEU A 100 21.01 8.04 -10.40
N GLU A 101 22.06 8.31 -9.64
CA GLU A 101 22.18 9.52 -8.83
C GLU A 101 22.12 10.78 -9.72
N ALA A 102 22.86 10.80 -10.83
CA ALA A 102 22.81 11.91 -11.79
C ALA A 102 21.42 12.09 -12.42
N TYR A 103 20.73 10.98 -12.75
CA TYR A 103 19.37 11.04 -13.29
C TYR A 103 18.35 11.57 -12.27
N VAL A 104 18.48 11.18 -11.00
CA VAL A 104 17.63 11.70 -9.93
C VAL A 104 17.87 13.20 -9.75
N GLU A 105 19.12 13.64 -9.79
CA GLU A 105 19.48 15.06 -9.70
C GLU A 105 18.84 15.87 -10.84
N GLU A 106 18.93 15.38 -12.08
CA GLU A 106 18.27 15.99 -13.23
C GLU A 106 16.74 16.10 -13.04
N LEU A 107 16.09 15.03 -12.59
CA LEU A 107 14.65 15.04 -12.30
C LEU A 107 14.27 16.02 -11.18
N THR A 108 15.09 16.12 -10.13
CA THR A 108 14.84 17.08 -9.05
C THR A 108 14.91 18.52 -9.56
N VAL A 109 15.85 18.84 -10.45
CA VAL A 109 15.93 20.17 -11.08
C VAL A 109 14.66 20.46 -11.90
N VAL A 110 14.19 19.49 -12.69
CA VAL A 110 12.94 19.63 -13.48
C VAL A 110 11.71 19.84 -12.58
N LEU A 111 11.62 19.15 -11.44
CA LEU A 111 10.54 19.34 -10.47
C LEU A 111 10.65 20.66 -9.70
N GLU A 112 11.87 21.15 -9.51
CA GLU A 112 12.13 22.45 -8.90
C GLU A 112 12.00 23.62 -9.87
N GLU A 113 11.82 23.36 -11.17
CA GLU A 113 11.59 24.42 -12.14
C GLU A 113 10.42 25.31 -11.68
N PRO A 114 10.64 26.63 -11.57
CA PRO A 114 9.67 27.57 -11.00
C PRO A 114 8.35 27.55 -11.75
N LYS A 115 8.37 27.16 -13.03
CA LYS A 115 7.21 27.03 -13.90
C LYS A 115 6.17 26.04 -13.37
N TYR A 116 6.58 24.92 -12.76
CA TYR A 116 5.63 23.95 -12.21
C TYR A 116 5.05 24.42 -10.88
N LYS A 117 5.88 25.02 -10.02
CA LYS A 117 5.43 25.60 -8.74
C LYS A 117 4.45 26.76 -8.96
N GLU A 118 4.75 27.64 -9.91
CA GLU A 118 3.88 28.77 -10.26
C GLU A 118 2.55 28.31 -10.86
N GLN A 119 2.56 27.29 -11.73
CA GLN A 119 1.33 26.68 -12.24
C GLN A 119 0.49 26.02 -11.15
N LEU A 120 1.13 25.41 -10.15
CA LEU A 120 0.44 24.82 -9.01
C LEU A 120 -0.24 25.92 -8.18
N GLU A 121 0.48 27.00 -7.87
CA GLU A 121 -0.02 28.12 -7.08
C GLU A 121 -1.18 28.84 -7.77
N VAL A 122 -1.11 29.02 -9.10
CA VAL A 122 -2.22 29.58 -9.88
C VAL A 122 -3.47 28.69 -9.80
N LYS A 123 -3.30 27.38 -9.97
CA LYS A 123 -4.43 26.43 -9.88
C LYS A 123 -5.03 26.36 -8.48
N GLU A 124 -4.21 26.45 -7.43
CA GLU A 124 -4.71 26.49 -6.05
C GLU A 124 -5.57 27.73 -5.80
N LYS A 125 -5.15 28.89 -6.30
CA LYS A 125 -5.95 30.12 -6.21
C LYS A 125 -7.26 30.03 -7.00
N GLU A 126 -7.22 29.47 -8.21
CA GLU A 126 -8.44 29.22 -9.00
C GLU A 126 -9.40 28.27 -8.27
N LEU A 127 -8.87 27.21 -7.65
CA LEU A 127 -9.67 26.27 -6.87
C LEU A 127 -10.32 26.95 -5.66
N GLU A 128 -9.59 27.83 -4.97
CA GLU A 128 -10.14 28.57 -3.82
C GLU A 128 -11.31 29.49 -4.21
N VAL A 129 -11.22 30.16 -5.37
CA VAL A 129 -12.31 31.01 -5.89
C VAL A 129 -13.53 30.16 -6.25
N THR A 130 -13.34 29.05 -6.97
CA THR A 130 -14.46 28.19 -7.39
C THR A 130 -15.17 27.53 -6.20
N VAL A 131 -14.43 27.16 -5.14
CA VAL A 131 -15.03 26.65 -3.89
C VAL A 131 -15.93 27.70 -3.23
N LYS A 132 -15.48 28.96 -3.14
CA LYS A 132 -16.30 30.06 -2.59
C LYS A 132 -17.57 30.31 -3.41
N GLU A 133 -17.47 30.22 -4.73
CA GLU A 133 -18.64 30.35 -5.63
C GLU A 133 -19.64 29.20 -5.42
N ILE A 134 -19.16 27.96 -5.30
CA ILE A 134 -20.00 26.78 -5.02
C ILE A 134 -20.71 26.93 -3.67
N GLU A 135 -20.02 27.41 -2.63
CA GLU A 135 -20.63 27.65 -1.32
C GLU A 135 -21.77 28.67 -1.39
N ASN A 136 -21.58 29.77 -2.13
CA ASN A 136 -22.60 30.80 -2.30
C ASN A 136 -23.81 30.26 -3.06
N ILE A 137 -23.61 29.56 -4.17
CA ILE A 137 -24.68 28.94 -4.94
C ILE A 137 -25.43 27.91 -4.10
N THR A 138 -24.73 27.16 -3.24
CA THR A 138 -25.37 26.17 -2.37
C THR A 138 -26.32 26.84 -1.37
N LYS A 139 -25.90 27.95 -0.74
CA LYS A 139 -26.77 28.75 0.15
C LYS A 139 -27.99 29.31 -0.58
N GLU A 140 -27.80 29.84 -1.78
CA GLU A 140 -28.92 30.35 -2.59
C GLU A 140 -29.92 29.23 -2.95
N ARG A 141 -29.42 28.05 -3.30
CA ARG A 141 -30.27 26.88 -3.61
C ARG A 141 -31.09 26.43 -2.40
N GLU A 142 -30.52 26.46 -1.19
CA GLU A 142 -31.24 26.11 0.04
C GLU A 142 -32.41 27.08 0.31
N ILE A 143 -32.15 28.39 0.22
CA ILE A 143 -33.19 29.42 0.40
C ILE A 143 -34.29 29.24 -0.65
N LEU A 144 -33.92 29.06 -1.91
CA LEU A 144 -34.87 28.85 -3.00
C LEU A 144 -35.70 27.57 -2.78
N GLN A 145 -35.08 26.49 -2.32
CA GLN A 145 -35.78 25.25 -2.02
C GLN A 145 -36.79 25.42 -0.88
N GLU A 146 -36.46 26.18 0.17
CA GLU A 146 -37.38 26.47 1.27
C GLU A 146 -38.57 27.31 0.80
N THR A 147 -38.32 28.36 0.01
CA THR A 147 -39.41 29.20 -0.54
C THR A 147 -40.34 28.42 -1.46
N CYS A 148 -39.81 27.55 -2.33
CA CYS A 148 -40.61 26.65 -3.16
C CYS A 148 -41.49 25.70 -2.33
N LYS A 149 -41.00 25.20 -1.19
CA LYS A 149 -41.82 24.37 -0.28
C LYS A 149 -42.99 25.16 0.30
N LYS A 150 -42.75 26.39 0.77
CA LYS A 150 -43.79 27.29 1.31
C LYS A 150 -44.87 27.55 0.25
N PHE A 151 -44.47 27.91 -0.97
CA PHE A 151 -45.44 28.13 -2.06
C PHE A 151 -46.23 26.87 -2.43
N MET A 152 -45.62 25.68 -2.36
CA MET A 152 -46.35 24.44 -2.60
C MET A 152 -47.40 24.16 -1.51
N GLU A 153 -47.07 24.40 -0.24
CA GLU A 153 -48.02 24.27 0.87
C GLU A 153 -49.18 25.27 0.74
N GLU A 154 -48.87 26.55 0.49
CA GLU A 154 -49.89 27.58 0.23
C GLU A 154 -50.80 27.22 -0.94
N ASN A 155 -50.24 26.73 -2.05
CA ASN A 155 -51.03 26.32 -3.21
C ASN A 155 -51.98 25.14 -2.89
N ASN A 156 -51.53 24.21 -2.06
CA ASN A 156 -52.36 23.09 -1.61
C ASN A 156 -53.49 23.55 -0.69
N ILE A 157 -53.23 24.50 0.22
CA ILE A 157 -54.26 25.11 1.07
C ILE A 157 -55.29 25.83 0.22
N LEU A 158 -54.85 26.70 -0.70
CA LEU A 158 -55.75 27.43 -1.61
C LEU A 158 -56.58 26.48 -2.47
N LYS A 159 -56.02 25.35 -2.93
CA LYS A 159 -56.77 24.32 -3.66
C LYS A 159 -57.84 23.66 -2.78
N ALA A 160 -57.57 23.42 -1.50
CA ALA A 160 -58.55 22.87 -0.56
C ALA A 160 -59.68 23.88 -0.29
N GLU A 161 -59.34 25.15 -0.03
CA GLU A 161 -60.30 26.23 0.14
C GLU A 161 -61.18 26.42 -1.09
N CYS A 162 -60.60 26.42 -2.29
CA CYS A 162 -61.35 26.48 -3.55
C CYS A 162 -62.38 25.34 -3.68
N LYS A 163 -62.02 24.12 -3.26
CA LYS A 163 -62.94 22.97 -3.26
C LYS A 163 -64.06 23.16 -2.23
N GLU A 164 -63.72 23.64 -1.04
CA GLU A 164 -64.67 23.89 0.04
C GLU A 164 -65.68 24.98 -0.34
N TYR A 165 -65.22 26.12 -0.86
CA TYR A 165 -66.11 27.16 -1.38
C TYR A 165 -67.01 26.65 -2.49
N LYS A 166 -66.51 25.76 -3.36
CA LYS A 166 -67.33 25.12 -4.41
C LYS A 166 -68.43 24.25 -3.79
N PHE A 167 -68.14 23.50 -2.74
CA PHE A 167 -69.12 22.68 -2.02
C PHE A 167 -70.16 23.55 -1.30
N GLN A 168 -69.72 24.57 -0.56
CA GLN A 168 -70.59 25.52 0.13
C GLN A 168 -71.51 26.24 -0.87
N MET A 169 -70.99 26.67 -2.02
CA MET A 169 -71.78 27.32 -3.06
C MET A 169 -72.88 26.40 -3.61
N GLN A 170 -72.60 25.11 -3.80
CA GLN A 170 -73.64 24.14 -4.18
C GLN A 170 -74.67 23.95 -3.07
N SER A 171 -74.24 23.81 -1.81
CA SER A 171 -75.14 23.68 -0.66
C SER A 171 -76.09 24.88 -0.53
N HIS A 172 -75.56 26.11 -0.60
CA HIS A 172 -76.35 27.33 -0.60
C HIS A 172 -77.30 27.41 -1.79
N LYS A 173 -76.88 26.95 -2.98
CA LYS A 173 -77.74 26.87 -4.16
C LYS A 173 -78.95 25.95 -3.91
N TYR A 174 -78.74 24.74 -3.40
CA TYR A 174 -79.84 23.82 -3.08
C TYR A 174 -80.77 24.37 -1.99
N LYS A 175 -80.20 24.98 -0.94
CA LYS A 175 -80.99 25.62 0.13
C LYS A 175 -81.85 26.78 -0.39
N THR A 176 -81.32 27.56 -1.33
CA THR A 176 -82.06 28.65 -1.97
C THR A 176 -83.22 28.11 -2.81
N ILE A 177 -83.00 27.02 -3.56
CA ILE A 177 -84.04 26.35 -4.35
C ILE A 177 -85.16 25.80 -3.46
N ASP A 178 -84.82 25.13 -2.35
CA ASP A 178 -85.80 24.60 -1.39
C ASP A 178 -86.67 25.73 -0.80
N LEU A 179 -86.04 26.83 -0.37
CA LEU A 179 -86.75 28.00 0.14
C LEU A 179 -87.64 28.65 -0.92
N GLN A 180 -87.18 28.73 -2.17
CA GLN A 180 -87.99 29.22 -3.29
C GLN A 180 -89.22 28.34 -3.53
N ASN A 181 -89.07 27.01 -3.51
CA ASN A 181 -90.19 26.07 -3.67
C ASN A 181 -91.21 26.19 -2.53
N ARG A 182 -90.76 26.25 -1.27
CA ARG A 182 -91.64 26.49 -0.13
C ARG A 182 -92.38 27.83 -0.20
N LEU A 183 -91.71 28.88 -0.68
CA LEU A 183 -92.34 30.18 -0.89
C LEU A 183 -93.42 30.12 -1.98
N ILE A 184 -93.17 29.40 -3.08
CA ILE A 184 -94.17 29.15 -4.12
C ILE A 184 -95.36 28.37 -3.55
N GLU A 185 -95.12 27.31 -2.78
CA GLU A 185 -96.19 26.53 -2.14
C GLU A 185 -97.03 27.40 -1.19
N ALA A 186 -96.39 28.19 -0.33
CA ALA A 186 -97.07 29.13 0.56
C ALA A 186 -97.87 30.19 -0.23
N GLN A 187 -97.34 30.70 -1.36
CA GLN A 187 -98.06 31.60 -2.25
C GLN A 187 -99.28 30.94 -2.88
N VAL A 188 -99.17 29.66 -3.30
CA VAL A 188 -100.28 28.87 -3.86
C VAL A 188 -101.35 28.61 -2.80
N GLU A 189 -100.97 28.24 -1.58
CA GLU A 189 -101.90 28.07 -0.47
C GLU A 189 -102.63 29.37 -0.13
N LEU A 190 -101.91 30.49 -0.07
CA LEU A 190 -102.51 31.80 0.16
C LEU A 190 -103.51 32.18 -0.95
N ALA A 191 -103.21 31.84 -2.21
CA ALA A 191 -104.14 32.00 -3.32
C ALA A 191 -105.38 31.07 -3.20
N LYS A 192 -105.20 29.82 -2.75
CA LYS A 192 -106.31 28.88 -2.47
C LYS A 192 -107.18 29.34 -1.30
N ALA A 193 -106.58 29.82 -0.21
CA ALA A 193 -107.28 30.35 0.96
C ALA A 193 -108.07 31.62 0.60
N LYS A 194 -107.48 32.53 -0.21
CA LYS A 194 -108.20 33.66 -0.81
C LYS A 194 -109.38 33.20 -1.66
N ARG A 195 -109.28 32.05 -2.34
CA ARG A 195 -110.38 31.48 -3.15
C ARG A 195 -111.45 30.77 -2.32
N GLN A 196 -111.10 30.12 -1.21
CA GLN A 196 -112.05 29.49 -0.28
C GLN A 196 -112.79 30.50 0.59
N SER A 197 -112.17 31.63 0.92
CA SER A 197 -112.85 32.77 1.55
C SER A 197 -113.84 33.49 0.60
N TYR A 198 -113.83 33.16 -0.69
CA TYR A 198 -114.73 33.73 -1.71
C TYR A 198 -115.20 32.67 -2.73
N PRO A 199 -116.16 31.77 -2.38
CA PRO A 199 -116.77 30.88 -3.36
C PRO A 199 -117.88 31.64 -4.12
N PHE A 200 -117.63 31.93 -5.41
CA PHE A 200 -118.44 32.68 -6.39
C PHE A 200 -118.22 34.20 -6.49
N VAL A 201 -117.48 34.62 -7.52
CA VAL A 201 -117.75 35.79 -8.42
C VAL A 201 -117.00 35.49 -9.73
N SER A 202 -117.56 34.93 -10.80
CA SER A 202 -118.52 35.44 -11.81
C SER A 202 -118.03 36.62 -12.67
N LYS A 203 -117.87 36.33 -13.97
CA LYS A 203 -118.25 37.11 -15.16
C LYS A 203 -117.56 38.44 -15.47
N GLU A 204 -116.89 38.48 -16.63
CA GLU A 204 -117.25 39.28 -17.84
C GLU A 204 -116.76 40.74 -17.70
N VAL A 205 -116.08 41.39 -18.65
CA VAL A 205 -116.45 41.59 -20.05
C VAL A 205 -115.19 41.98 -20.88
N THR A 206 -115.07 41.30 -22.02
CA THR A 206 -114.50 41.62 -23.33
C THR A 206 -114.28 43.11 -23.70
N ILE A 207 -113.25 43.40 -24.52
CA ILE A 207 -113.26 44.25 -25.76
C ILE A 207 -111.82 44.20 -26.34
N LYS A 208 -111.52 43.31 -27.29
CA LYS A 208 -111.43 43.52 -28.77
C LYS A 208 -110.44 44.61 -29.24
N LYS A 209 -109.30 44.18 -29.80
CA LYS A 209 -109.09 44.07 -31.26
C LYS A 209 -108.01 43.03 -31.56
#